data_AF-A0A843MC94-F1
#
_entry.id   AF-A0A843MC94-F1
#
_cell.length_a   1.000
_cell.length_b   1.000
_cell.length_c   1.000
_cell.angle_alpha   90.00
_cell.angle_beta   90.00
_cell.angle_gamma   90.00
#
_symmetry.space_group_name_H-M   'P 1'
#
loop_
_entity.id
_entity.type
_entity.pdbx_description
1 polymer ?
#
loop_
_entity_poly.entity_id
_entity_poly.type
_entity_poly.pdbx_seq_one_letter_code
_entity_poly.pdbx_strand_id
1 'polypeptide(L)'
;MIEDIQALRQAARLTPDNENQDEKVWCIAAGNVNLIDDIAYKAIASKHSVKILFREHVILKDKRLNKKFDFIMLYGNSRKINQFKRLCNQRGGAFIQITRHYLTEEPNLMVLVAPEDMIKNLVYVLEKSKVSFAILQESQTTGFIDVDINSNVKLPNFIKSALKPLYNISDVVLSTILISVEKDEDIEKVQSI
;
A
#
# COMPACT_ATOMS: atom_id res chain seq x y z
N MET A 1 0.45 -3.42 -9.49
CA MET A 1 -0.92 -3.95 -9.53
C MET A 1 -1.81 -2.87 -8.96
N ILE A 2 -2.61 -2.26 -9.83
CA ILE A 2 -3.45 -1.09 -9.54
C ILE A 2 -4.88 -1.59 -9.71
N GLU A 3 -5.64 -1.67 -8.63
CA GLU A 3 -7.03 -2.14 -8.67
C GLU A 3 -8.03 -0.98 -8.73
N ASP A 4 -9.17 -1.26 -9.38
CA ASP A 4 -10.13 -0.31 -9.96
C ASP A 4 -10.79 0.67 -8.99
N ILE A 5 -10.47 1.94 -9.16
CA ILE A 5 -11.04 3.12 -8.49
C ILE A 5 -12.56 3.24 -8.73
N GLN A 6 -13.05 2.71 -9.85
CA GLN A 6 -14.47 2.66 -10.15
C GLN A 6 -15.25 1.86 -9.10
N ALA A 7 -14.67 0.79 -8.55
CA ALA A 7 -15.28 0.01 -7.49
C ALA A 7 -15.40 0.82 -6.18
N LEU A 8 -14.39 1.66 -5.88
CA LEU A 8 -14.42 2.55 -4.71
C LEU A 8 -15.49 3.63 -4.85
N ARG A 9 -15.60 4.25 -6.03
CA ARG A 9 -16.61 5.27 -6.33
C ARG A 9 -18.04 4.71 -6.30
N GLN A 10 -18.25 3.52 -6.83
CA GLN A 10 -19.56 2.85 -6.73
C GLN A 10 -19.91 2.51 -5.28
N ALA A 11 -18.94 2.02 -4.49
CA ALA A 11 -19.15 1.75 -3.06
C ALA A 11 -19.47 3.03 -2.26
N ALA A 12 -18.83 4.15 -2.57
CA ALA A 12 -19.12 5.44 -1.93
C ALA A 12 -20.54 5.95 -2.20
N ARG A 13 -21.05 5.78 -3.43
CA ARG A 13 -22.42 6.18 -3.81
C ARG A 13 -23.52 5.36 -3.13
N LEU A 14 -23.23 4.12 -2.73
CA LEU A 14 -24.21 3.19 -2.13
C LEU A 14 -24.31 3.30 -0.60
N THR A 15 -23.54 4.17 0.04
CA THR A 15 -23.52 4.27 1.51
C THR A 15 -24.48 5.39 1.97
N PRO A 16 -25.63 5.08 2.60
CA PRO A 16 -26.56 6.11 3.06
C PRO A 16 -25.99 6.92 4.23
N ASP A 17 -26.23 8.23 4.21
CA ASP A 17 -25.90 9.17 5.27
C ASP A 17 -26.84 8.99 6.48
N ASN A 18 -26.52 8.02 7.33
CA ASN A 18 -27.14 7.90 8.65
C ASN A 18 -26.23 8.57 9.69
N GLU A 19 -26.64 9.74 10.19
CA GLU A 19 -25.91 10.60 11.14
C GLU A 19 -25.53 9.94 12.49
N ASN A 20 -25.99 8.71 12.76
CA ASN A 20 -25.67 7.92 13.96
C ASN A 20 -24.76 6.71 13.71
N GLN A 21 -24.23 6.54 12.49
CA GLN A 21 -23.29 5.46 12.17
C GLN A 21 -21.87 6.02 12.03
N ASP A 22 -20.92 5.43 12.77
CA ASP A 22 -19.50 5.72 12.61
C ASP A 22 -19.13 5.75 11.12
N GLU A 23 -18.50 6.85 10.69
CA GLU A 23 -18.09 7.08 9.30
C GLU A 23 -17.35 5.85 8.75
N LYS A 24 -17.74 5.39 7.56
CA LYS A 24 -17.02 4.33 6.86
C LYS A 24 -15.93 4.93 5.99
N VAL A 25 -14.72 4.43 6.14
CA VAL A 25 -13.54 4.89 5.41
C VAL A 25 -12.80 3.73 4.79
N TRP A 26 -12.03 4.03 3.74
CA TRP A 26 -11.11 3.08 3.13
C TRP A 26 -9.72 3.28 3.72
N CYS A 27 -8.92 2.22 3.75
CA CYS A 27 -7.51 2.36 4.04
C CYS A 27 -6.68 1.35 3.27
N ILE A 28 -5.41 1.68 3.11
CA ILE A 28 -4.37 0.76 2.70
C ILE A 28 -3.34 0.69 3.82
N ALA A 29 -3.03 -0.54 4.23
CA ALA A 29 -1.94 -0.84 5.14
C ALA A 29 -0.89 -1.64 4.37
N ALA A 30 0.38 -1.28 4.52
CA ALA A 30 1.49 -1.94 3.84
C ALA A 30 2.66 -2.19 4.79
N GLY A 31 3.38 -3.29 4.58
CA GLY A 31 4.54 -3.65 5.40
C GLY A 31 4.90 -5.13 5.31
N ASN A 32 5.57 -5.63 6.35
CA ASN A 32 5.95 -7.04 6.42
C ASN A 32 4.74 -7.97 6.51
N VAL A 33 4.90 -9.20 6.00
CA VAL A 33 3.85 -10.24 5.94
C VAL A 33 3.17 -10.43 7.30
N ASN A 34 3.95 -10.52 8.38
CA ASN A 34 3.44 -10.71 9.74
C ASN A 34 2.53 -9.56 10.21
N LEU A 35 2.81 -8.31 9.80
CA LEU A 35 1.96 -7.17 10.14
C LEU A 35 0.63 -7.26 9.39
N ILE A 36 0.69 -7.58 8.09
CA ILE A 36 -0.51 -7.66 7.25
C ILE A 36 -1.38 -8.86 7.64
N ASP A 37 -0.77 -9.99 8.03
CA ASP A 37 -1.48 -11.14 8.60
C ASP A 37 -2.26 -10.77 9.88
N ASP A 38 -1.63 -10.04 10.80
CA ASP A 38 -2.29 -9.59 12.03
C ASP A 38 -3.46 -8.65 11.75
N ILE A 39 -3.32 -7.76 10.77
CA ILE A 39 -4.40 -6.86 10.33
C ILE A 39 -5.53 -7.66 9.69
N ALA A 40 -5.22 -8.58 8.78
CA ALA A 40 -6.20 -9.43 8.11
C ALA A 40 -6.99 -10.27 9.14
N TYR A 41 -6.29 -10.91 10.08
CA TYR A 41 -6.91 -11.67 11.15
C TYR A 41 -7.86 -10.80 12.00
N LYS A 42 -7.40 -9.61 12.43
CA LYS A 42 -8.24 -8.70 13.22
C LYS A 42 -9.42 -8.15 12.40
N ALA A 43 -9.28 -7.96 11.09
CA ALA A 43 -10.36 -7.56 10.20
C ALA A 43 -11.42 -8.66 10.09
N ILE A 44 -11.01 -9.93 9.91
CA ILE A 44 -11.92 -11.09 9.89
C ILE A 44 -12.63 -11.24 11.24
N ALA A 45 -11.88 -11.12 12.35
CA ALA A 45 -12.44 -11.21 13.70
C ALA A 45 -13.40 -10.05 14.06
N SER A 46 -13.46 -9.00 13.23
CA SER A 46 -14.27 -7.80 13.48
C SER A 46 -15.77 -7.97 13.19
N LYS A 47 -16.23 -9.19 12.88
CA LYS A 47 -17.64 -9.55 12.64
C LYS A 47 -18.36 -8.57 11.69
N HIS A 48 -17.76 -8.32 10.53
CA HIS A 48 -18.27 -7.44 9.47
C HIS A 48 -18.19 -5.92 9.70
N SER A 49 -17.59 -5.44 10.80
CA SER A 49 -17.33 -4.00 10.96
C SER A 49 -16.24 -3.46 10.02
N VAL A 50 -15.40 -4.35 9.48
CA VAL A 50 -14.44 -4.08 8.41
C VAL A 50 -14.50 -5.20 7.36
N LYS A 51 -14.45 -4.81 6.10
CA LYS A 51 -14.35 -5.69 4.92
C LYS A 51 -12.94 -5.59 4.34
N ILE A 52 -12.34 -6.75 4.05
CA ILE A 52 -11.14 -6.82 3.22
C ILE A 52 -11.59 -6.70 1.76
N LEU A 53 -11.09 -5.69 1.05
CA LEU A 53 -11.37 -5.52 -0.38
C LEU A 53 -10.43 -6.39 -1.20
N PHE A 54 -9.14 -6.30 -0.92
CA PHE A 54 -8.11 -7.15 -1.50
C PHE A 54 -6.87 -7.18 -0.59
N ARG A 55 -5.99 -8.15 -0.85
CA ARG A 55 -4.69 -8.29 -0.21
C ARG A 55 -3.71 -8.75 -1.26
N GLU A 56 -2.52 -8.17 -1.26
CA GLU A 56 -1.47 -8.50 -2.21
C GLU A 56 -0.15 -8.83 -1.56
N HIS A 57 0.52 -9.83 -2.15
CA HIS A 57 1.84 -10.32 -1.76
C HIS A 57 2.84 -9.98 -2.85
N VAL A 58 3.77 -9.07 -2.57
CA VAL A 58 4.70 -8.54 -3.58
C VAL A 58 6.11 -9.08 -3.35
N ILE A 59 6.70 -9.60 -4.43
CA ILE A 59 8.11 -9.98 -4.48
C ILE A 59 8.78 -9.21 -5.63
N LEU A 60 9.50 -8.15 -5.30
CA LEU A 60 10.28 -7.38 -6.28
C LEU A 60 11.68 -7.97 -6.40
N LYS A 61 12.02 -8.43 -7.59
CA LYS A 61 13.34 -8.96 -7.92
C LYS A 61 14.26 -7.80 -8.32
N ASP A 62 15.23 -7.48 -7.49
CA ASP A 62 16.27 -6.48 -7.77
C ASP A 62 17.66 -7.16 -7.82
N LYS A 63 18.11 -7.47 -9.04
CA LYS A 63 19.40 -8.13 -9.33
C LYS A 63 19.64 -9.35 -8.44
N ARG A 64 20.30 -9.14 -7.30
CA ARG A 64 20.73 -10.16 -6.33
C ARG A 64 19.77 -10.33 -5.15
N LEU A 65 18.81 -9.44 -4.97
CA LEU A 65 17.91 -9.37 -3.82
C LEU A 65 16.46 -9.47 -4.27
N ASN A 66 15.62 -10.01 -3.40
CA ASN A 66 14.18 -10.04 -3.50
C ASN A 66 13.63 -9.20 -2.34
N LYS A 67 13.05 -8.03 -2.66
CA LYS A 67 12.35 -7.18 -1.69
C LYS A 67 10.93 -7.73 -1.55
N LYS A 68 10.50 -8.08 -0.34
CA LYS A 68 9.20 -8.70 -0.07
C LYS A 68 8.38 -7.83 0.84
N PHE A 69 7.13 -7.59 0.46
CA PHE A 69 6.17 -6.87 1.30
C PHE A 69 4.76 -7.26 0.92
N ASP A 70 3.84 -7.03 1.85
CA ASP A 70 2.43 -7.21 1.65
C ASP A 70 1.71 -5.86 1.79
N PHE A 71 0.55 -5.75 1.15
CA PHE A 71 -0.38 -4.68 1.46
C PHE A 71 -1.82 -5.20 1.41
N ILE A 72 -2.70 -4.53 2.16
CA ILE A 72 -4.11 -4.90 2.29
C ILE A 72 -4.96 -3.65 2.20
N MET A 73 -6.02 -3.72 1.39
CA MET A 73 -7.04 -2.69 1.32
C MET A 73 -8.26 -3.10 2.12
N LEU A 74 -8.71 -2.20 2.99
CA LEU A 74 -9.86 -2.42 3.86
C LEU A 74 -10.90 -1.31 3.67
N TYR A 75 -12.15 -1.65 3.91
CA TYR A 75 -13.25 -0.69 4.00
C TYR A 75 -14.10 -0.99 5.24
N GLY A 76 -14.33 0.00 6.08
CA GLY A 76 -15.12 -0.22 7.29
C GLY A 76 -15.21 0.96 8.22
N ASN A 77 -15.72 0.69 9.42
CA ASN A 77 -15.91 1.67 10.49
C ASN A 77 -14.60 2.38 10.85
N SER A 78 -14.61 3.72 10.83
CA SER A 78 -13.44 4.57 11.07
C SER A 78 -12.76 4.32 12.43
N ARG A 79 -13.50 3.98 13.49
CA ARG A 79 -12.89 3.63 14.79
C ARG A 79 -12.05 2.36 14.69
N LYS A 80 -12.52 1.36 13.95
CA LYS A 80 -11.77 0.12 13.70
C LYS A 80 -10.59 0.33 12.76
N ILE A 81 -10.78 1.11 11.69
CA ILE A 81 -9.69 1.49 10.79
C ILE A 81 -8.59 2.26 11.55
N ASN A 82 -8.96 3.16 12.47
CA ASN A 82 -8.00 3.86 13.34
C ASN A 82 -7.25 2.92 14.30
N GLN A 83 -7.83 1.79 14.71
CA GLN A 83 -7.11 0.76 15.47
C GLN A 83 -6.04 0.10 14.60
N PHE A 84 -6.32 -0.15 13.32
CA PHE A 84 -5.32 -0.68 12.37
C PHE A 84 -4.23 0.33 12.07
N LYS A 85 -4.55 1.62 11.93
CA LYS A 85 -3.55 2.69 11.80
C LYS A 85 -2.56 2.68 12.97
N ARG A 86 -3.06 2.58 14.21
CA ARG A 86 -2.20 2.49 15.40
C ARG A 86 -1.32 1.24 15.37
N LEU A 87 -1.89 0.09 14.99
CA LEU A 87 -1.14 -1.17 14.88
C LEU A 87 -0.02 -1.08 13.83
N CYS A 88 -0.31 -0.51 12.65
CA CYS A 88 0.69 -0.24 11.61
C CYS A 88 1.81 0.62 12.15
N ASN A 89 1.49 1.79 12.73
CA ASN A 89 2.49 2.72 13.25
C ASN A 89 3.37 2.09 14.35
N GLN A 90 2.79 1.24 15.21
CA GLN A 90 3.52 0.55 16.28
C GLN A 90 4.44 -0.55 15.76
N ARG A 91 4.12 -1.16 14.61
CA ARG A 91 4.85 -2.30 14.05
C ARG A 91 5.62 -1.97 12.78
N GLY A 92 5.83 -0.69 12.52
CA GLY A 92 6.66 -0.23 11.41
C GLY A 92 6.02 -0.27 10.03
N GLY A 93 4.69 -0.40 9.94
CA GLY A 93 3.97 -0.37 8.66
C GLY A 93 3.67 1.04 8.15
N ALA A 94 3.42 1.15 6.85
CA ALA A 94 2.84 2.33 6.22
C ALA A 94 1.31 2.23 6.21
N PHE A 95 0.63 3.38 6.29
CA PHE A 95 -0.82 3.44 6.36
C PHE A 95 -1.39 4.70 5.71
N ILE A 96 -2.27 4.53 4.73
CA ILE A 96 -3.07 5.61 4.13
C ILE A 96 -4.53 5.40 4.46
N GLN A 97 -5.21 6.47 4.88
CA GLN A 97 -6.65 6.49 5.07
C GLN A 97 -7.30 7.36 3.99
N ILE A 98 -8.22 6.77 3.22
CA ILE A 98 -8.94 7.46 2.16
C ILE A 98 -10.34 7.76 2.71
N THR A 99 -10.53 9.00 3.15
CA THR A 99 -11.82 9.52 3.61
C THR A 99 -12.75 9.82 2.42
N ARG A 100 -14.04 10.02 2.70
CA ARG A 100 -15.03 10.32 1.66
C ARG A 100 -14.71 11.59 0.87
N HIS A 101 -14.13 12.60 1.53
CA HIS A 101 -13.72 13.87 0.93
C HIS A 101 -12.84 13.67 -0.31
N TYR A 102 -11.80 12.84 -0.22
CA TYR A 102 -10.96 12.54 -1.38
C TYR A 102 -11.76 11.86 -2.50
N LEU A 103 -12.61 10.88 -2.18
CA LEU A 103 -13.39 10.16 -3.20
C LEU A 103 -14.38 11.06 -3.95
N THR A 104 -14.84 12.15 -3.33
CA THR A 104 -15.80 13.09 -3.92
C THR A 104 -15.12 14.23 -4.68
N GLU A 105 -13.97 14.69 -4.21
CA GLU A 105 -13.32 15.90 -4.73
C GLU A 105 -12.18 15.60 -5.70
N GLU A 106 -11.56 14.43 -5.60
CA GLU A 106 -10.36 14.11 -6.37
C GLU A 106 -10.65 13.21 -7.59
N PRO A 107 -10.17 13.60 -8.78
CA PRO A 107 -10.18 12.73 -9.94
C PRO A 107 -9.18 11.57 -9.78
N ASN A 108 -9.52 10.42 -10.34
CA ASN A 108 -8.60 9.32 -10.63
C ASN A 108 -7.60 8.98 -9.52
N LEU A 109 -8.13 8.78 -8.31
CA LEU A 109 -7.35 8.48 -7.11
C LEU A 109 -6.59 7.16 -7.19
N MET A 110 -5.27 7.19 -7.30
CA MET A 110 -4.44 5.98 -7.34
C MET A 110 -3.63 5.84 -6.06
N VAL A 111 -3.42 4.60 -5.62
CA VAL A 111 -2.49 4.31 -4.52
C VAL A 111 -1.33 3.49 -5.03
N LEU A 112 -0.13 3.97 -4.74
CA LEU A 112 1.12 3.37 -5.16
C LEU A 112 1.84 2.87 -3.91
N VAL A 113 2.26 1.61 -3.93
CA VAL A 113 2.97 0.95 -2.84
C VAL A 113 4.23 0.31 -3.41
N ALA A 114 5.39 0.87 -3.10
CA ALA A 114 6.67 0.37 -3.60
C ALA A 114 7.82 0.84 -2.72
N PRO A 115 9.02 0.26 -2.86
CA PRO A 115 10.23 0.81 -2.26
C PRO A 115 10.41 2.30 -2.62
N GLU A 116 10.90 3.09 -1.66
CA GLU A 116 11.04 4.55 -1.78
C GLU A 116 11.83 4.99 -3.02
N ASP A 117 12.88 4.26 -3.39
CA ASP A 117 13.67 4.51 -4.59
C ASP A 117 12.85 4.37 -5.88
N MET A 118 11.91 3.41 -5.90
CA MET A 118 11.02 3.19 -7.04
C MET A 118 9.90 4.24 -7.10
N ILE A 119 9.33 4.64 -5.96
CA ILE A 119 8.33 5.73 -5.91
C ILE A 119 8.95 7.03 -6.44
N LYS A 120 10.15 7.40 -6.00
CA LYS A 120 10.86 8.58 -6.50
C LYS A 120 11.10 8.53 -8.01
N ASN A 121 11.53 7.38 -8.52
CA ASN A 121 11.74 7.20 -9.96
C ASN A 121 10.42 7.32 -10.74
N LEU A 122 9.33 6.73 -10.24
CA LEU A 122 8.01 6.85 -10.85
C LEU A 122 7.55 8.31 -10.91
N VAL A 123 7.62 9.04 -9.79
CA VAL A 123 7.29 10.47 -9.71
C VAL A 123 8.11 11.28 -10.73
N TYR A 124 9.42 11.03 -10.80
CA TYR A 124 10.29 11.67 -11.79
C TYR A 124 9.86 11.39 -13.24
N VAL A 125 9.48 10.14 -13.56
CA VAL A 125 9.01 9.77 -14.90
C VAL A 125 7.67 10.44 -15.23
N LEU A 126 6.76 10.55 -14.26
CA LEU A 126 5.47 11.22 -14.44
C LEU A 126 5.66 12.72 -14.72
N GLU A 127 6.50 13.39 -13.93
CA GLU A 127 6.85 14.80 -14.13
C GLU A 127 7.49 15.04 -15.50
N LYS A 128 8.47 14.19 -15.88
CA LYS A 128 9.13 14.28 -17.19
C LYS A 128 8.16 14.06 -18.35
N SER A 129 7.16 13.20 -18.15
CA SER A 129 6.11 12.91 -19.13
C SER A 129 4.99 13.97 -19.14
N LYS A 130 5.10 15.02 -18.31
CA LYS A 130 4.11 16.09 -18.16
C LYS A 130 2.72 15.58 -17.79
N VAL A 131 2.66 14.47 -17.05
CA VAL A 131 1.42 14.00 -16.44
C VAL A 131 1.05 14.97 -15.33
N SER A 132 -0.20 15.44 -15.31
CA SER A 132 -0.68 16.33 -14.26
C SER A 132 -1.26 15.51 -13.11
N PHE A 133 -0.60 15.53 -11.96
CA PHE A 133 -1.00 14.78 -10.78
C PHE A 133 -0.66 15.54 -9.49
N ALA A 134 -1.38 15.22 -8.41
CA ALA A 134 -1.12 15.71 -7.06
C ALA A 134 -0.87 14.54 -6.11
N ILE A 135 0.14 14.65 -5.24
CA ILE A 135 0.33 13.73 -4.12
C ILE A 135 -0.51 14.24 -2.95
N LEU A 136 -1.51 13.47 -2.55
CA LEU A 136 -2.50 13.85 -1.54
C LEU A 136 -2.11 13.40 -0.14
N GLN A 137 -1.52 12.19 -0.04
CA GLN A 137 -1.02 11.62 1.20
C GLN A 137 0.22 10.78 0.90
N GLU A 138 1.14 10.74 1.86
CA GLU A 138 2.30 9.87 1.84
C GLU A 138 2.47 9.23 3.23
N SER A 139 2.83 7.95 3.23
CA SER A 139 3.18 7.20 4.43
C SER A 139 4.30 6.23 4.10
N GLN A 140 5.30 6.18 4.98
CA GLN A 140 6.44 5.30 4.83
C GLN A 140 6.52 4.33 6.01
N THR A 141 7.09 3.15 5.77
CA THR A 141 7.38 2.21 6.86
C THR A 141 8.45 2.78 7.78
N THR A 142 8.23 2.70 9.09
CA THR A 142 9.27 3.04 10.08
C THR A 142 10.15 1.83 10.43
N GLY A 143 9.77 0.63 9.98
CA GLY A 143 10.61 -0.56 9.97
C GLY A 143 11.05 -0.94 8.55
N PHE A 144 12.09 -1.77 8.45
CA PHE A 144 12.55 -2.31 7.17
C PHE A 144 11.67 -3.47 6.70
N ILE A 145 11.53 -3.60 5.37
CA ILE A 145 10.86 -4.75 4.78
C ILE A 145 11.81 -5.95 4.62
N ASP A 146 11.25 -7.16 4.60
CA ASP A 146 12.03 -8.38 4.43
C ASP A 146 12.74 -8.41 3.06
N VAL A 147 14.05 -8.68 3.08
CA VAL A 147 14.90 -8.78 1.89
C VAL A 147 15.64 -10.11 1.89
N ASP A 148 15.48 -10.91 0.84
CA ASP A 148 16.16 -12.20 0.68
C ASP A 148 17.10 -12.21 -0.53
N ILE A 149 18.11 -13.10 -0.55
CA ILE A 149 18.93 -13.33 -1.74
C ILE A 149 18.08 -13.98 -2.83
N ASN A 150 18.15 -13.45 -4.04
CA ASN A 150 17.48 -14.00 -5.20
C ASN A 150 17.96 -15.44 -5.47
N SER A 151 17.02 -16.36 -5.71
CA SER A 151 17.28 -17.76 -6.03
C SER A 151 18.24 -17.92 -7.22
N ASN A 152 18.25 -16.95 -8.14
CA ASN A 152 19.08 -16.94 -9.34
C ASN A 152 20.58 -16.71 -9.06
N VAL A 153 20.95 -16.30 -7.84
CA VAL A 153 22.35 -16.16 -7.45
C VAL A 153 22.95 -17.56 -7.22
N LYS A 154 23.96 -17.92 -8.02
CA LYS A 154 24.74 -19.16 -7.89
C LYS A 154 25.66 -19.09 -6.67
N LEU A 155 25.10 -19.28 -5.48
CA LEU A 155 25.83 -19.46 -4.23
C LEU A 155 25.35 -20.74 -3.53
N PRO A 156 26.25 -21.54 -2.94
CA PRO A 156 25.89 -22.65 -2.07
C PRO A 156 24.97 -22.21 -0.92
N ASN A 157 24.05 -23.10 -0.51
CA ASN A 157 23.04 -22.78 0.52
C ASN A 157 23.64 -22.35 1.86
N PHE A 158 24.82 -22.88 2.24
CA PHE A 158 25.48 -22.49 3.49
C PHE A 158 25.95 -21.02 3.45
N ILE A 159 26.44 -20.53 2.31
CA ILE A 159 26.85 -19.12 2.13
C ILE A 159 25.62 -18.21 2.13
N LYS A 160 24.56 -18.61 1.43
CA LYS A 160 23.28 -17.87 1.44
C LYS A 160 22.73 -17.73 2.86
N SER A 161 22.80 -18.80 3.65
CA SER A 161 22.33 -18.80 5.05
C SER A 161 23.21 -17.94 5.96
N ALA A 162 24.54 -18.00 5.79
CA ALA A 162 25.49 -17.20 6.57
C ALA A 162 25.38 -15.69 6.29
N LEU A 163 25.08 -15.31 5.04
CA LEU A 163 24.95 -13.90 4.63
C LEU A 163 23.53 -13.34 4.80
N LYS A 164 22.53 -14.19 5.12
CA LYS A 164 21.13 -13.78 5.31
C LYS A 164 20.96 -12.62 6.31
N PRO A 165 21.64 -12.60 7.47
CA PRO A 165 21.54 -11.48 8.40
C PRO A 165 21.98 -10.14 7.78
N LEU A 166 22.99 -10.15 6.89
CA LEU A 166 23.54 -8.93 6.30
C LEU A 166 22.59 -8.27 5.30
N TYR A 167 21.79 -9.07 4.57
CA TYR A 167 20.81 -8.54 3.62
C TYR A 167 19.46 -8.23 4.26
N ASN A 168 19.09 -8.94 5.33
CA ASN A 168 17.94 -8.58 6.17
C ASN A 168 18.12 -7.21 6.87
N ILE A 169 19.34 -6.68 6.92
CA ILE A 169 19.68 -5.35 7.45
C ILE A 169 19.80 -4.32 6.30
N SER A 170 19.54 -4.69 5.04
CA SER A 170 19.47 -3.68 3.98
C SER A 170 18.22 -2.80 4.19
N ASP A 171 18.46 -1.52 4.44
CA ASP A 171 17.47 -0.52 4.83
C ASP A 171 16.47 -0.21 3.70
N VAL A 172 15.55 -1.13 3.41
CA VAL A 172 14.51 -0.89 2.41
C VAL A 172 13.27 -0.32 3.09
N VAL A 173 13.03 0.96 2.84
CA VAL A 173 11.81 1.68 3.25
C VAL A 173 10.76 1.50 2.16
N LEU A 174 9.56 1.05 2.56
CA LEU A 174 8.40 0.98 1.69
C LEU A 174 7.64 2.30 1.80
N SER A 175 7.33 2.90 0.65
CA SER A 175 6.54 4.12 0.56
C SER A 175 5.19 3.82 -0.06
N THR A 176 4.16 4.38 0.56
CA THR A 176 2.77 4.32 0.11
C THR A 176 2.33 5.74 -0.14
N ILE A 177 1.94 6.07 -1.37
CA ILE A 177 1.41 7.39 -1.74
C ILE A 177 0.01 7.28 -2.33
N LEU A 178 -0.86 8.22 -1.96
CA LEU A 178 -2.15 8.46 -2.58
C LEU A 178 -1.98 9.64 -3.53
N ILE A 179 -2.27 9.43 -4.80
CA ILE A 179 -2.21 10.47 -5.82
C ILE A 179 -3.57 10.70 -6.47
N SER A 180 -3.77 11.90 -6.99
CA SER A 180 -4.89 12.29 -7.85
C SER A 180 -4.33 12.61 -9.22
N VAL A 181 -4.86 11.98 -10.28
CA VAL A 181 -4.44 12.24 -11.66
C VAL A 181 -5.53 13.08 -12.33
N GLU A 182 -5.18 14.28 -12.77
CA GLU A 182 -6.20 15.25 -13.22
C GLU A 182 -6.90 14.80 -14.50
N LYS A 183 -6.18 14.15 -15.41
CA LYS A 183 -6.68 13.80 -16.74
C LYS A 183 -6.87 12.30 -16.89
N ASP A 184 -8.05 11.89 -17.34
CA ASP A 184 -8.38 10.48 -17.57
C ASP A 184 -7.44 9.80 -18.58
N GLU A 185 -6.98 10.53 -19.59
CA GLU A 185 -6.03 10.03 -20.61
C GLU A 185 -4.64 9.68 -20.05
N ASP A 186 -4.30 10.20 -18.87
CA ASP A 186 -3.00 9.96 -18.24
C ASP A 186 -3.03 8.76 -17.28
N ILE A 187 -4.21 8.21 -16.96
CA ILE A 187 -4.35 7.04 -16.06
C ILE A 187 -3.58 5.85 -16.61
N GLU A 188 -3.79 5.51 -17.89
CA GLU A 188 -3.12 4.37 -18.52
C GLU A 188 -1.60 4.55 -18.55
N LYS A 189 -1.13 5.80 -18.72
CA LYS A 189 0.30 6.11 -18.68
C LYS A 189 0.86 5.84 -17.30
N VAL A 190 0.18 6.30 -16.24
CA VAL A 190 0.60 6.04 -14.85
C VAL A 190 0.60 4.55 -14.54
N GLN A 191 -0.38 3.81 -15.05
CA GLN A 191 -0.48 2.35 -14.84
C GLN A 191 0.57 1.54 -15.61
N SER A 192 1.09 2.07 -16.72
CA SER A 192 2.05 1.38 -17.59
C SER A 192 3.52 1.47 -17.13
N ILE A 193 3.83 2.33 -16.15
CA ILE A 193 5.17 2.52 -15.59
C ILE A 193 5.43 1.52 -14.46
#